data_AF-A0A2W0C1F2-F1
#
_entry.id   AF-A0A2W0C1F2-F1
#
_cell.length_a   1.000
_cell.length_b   1.000
_cell.length_c   1.000
_cell.angle_alpha   90.00
_cell.angle_beta   90.00
_cell.angle_gamma   90.00
#
_symmetry.space_group_name_H-M   'P 1'
#
loop_
_entity.id
_entity.type
_entity.pdbx_description
1 polymer ?
#
loop_
_entity_poly.entity_id
_entity_poly.type
_entity_poly.pdbx_seq_one_letter_code
_entity_poly.pdbx_strand_id
1 'polypeptide(L)'
;MGGYFVGWIPPGGGDASLGLVDFAIFPHLDHENLPENTVAAAERWAAGIQGPKYAIDDQTAIKVIDGTVEVVSEGHWRHFTL
;
A
#
# COMPACT_ATOMS: atom_id res chain seq x y z
N MET A 1 -10.82 -3.41 2.19
CA MET A 1 -9.69 -2.44 2.25
C MET A 1 -9.79 -1.67 3.56
N GLY A 2 -8.68 -1.53 4.29
CA GLY A 2 -8.69 -0.91 5.62
C GLY A 2 -9.16 0.55 5.58
N GLY A 3 -10.11 0.93 6.42
CA GLY A 3 -10.69 2.29 6.47
C GLY A 3 -9.76 3.40 6.98
N TYR A 4 -8.51 3.07 7.32
CA TYR A 4 -7.56 3.98 7.96
C TYR A 4 -7.18 5.21 7.13
N PHE A 5 -7.36 5.17 5.81
CA PHE A 5 -6.94 6.26 4.89
C PHE A 5 -8.05 6.75 3.95
N VAL A 6 -9.33 6.52 4.29
CA VAL A 6 -10.43 6.94 3.42
C VAL A 6 -10.73 8.43 3.64
N GLY A 7 -10.03 9.30 2.91
CA GLY A 7 -10.30 10.75 2.87
C GLY A 7 -11.46 11.14 1.94
N TRP A 8 -11.97 10.19 1.14
CA TRP A 8 -13.03 10.42 0.17
C TRP A 8 -13.92 9.18 0.04
N ILE A 9 -15.24 9.39 0.08
CA ILE A 9 -16.23 8.32 -0.06
C ILE A 9 -16.70 8.30 -1.53
N PRO A 10 -16.51 7.19 -2.27
CA PRO A 10 -16.96 7.11 -3.65
C PRO A 10 -18.49 7.22 -3.74
N PRO A 11 -19.04 7.81 -4.82
CA PRO A 11 -20.49 8.00 -4.98
C PRO A 11 -21.32 6.72 -4.90
N GLY A 12 -20.74 5.57 -5.25
CA GLY A 12 -21.38 4.25 -5.15
C GLY A 12 -21.27 3.58 -3.78
N GLY A 13 -20.58 4.21 -2.82
CA GLY A 13 -20.19 3.56 -1.57
C GLY A 13 -19.17 2.43 -1.76
N GLY A 14 -18.62 1.94 -0.64
CA GLY A 14 -17.66 0.84 -0.64
C GLY A 14 -16.21 1.25 -0.88
N ASP A 15 -15.35 0.24 -0.92
CA ASP A 15 -13.89 0.36 -0.93
C ASP A 15 -13.23 -0.56 -1.97
N ALA A 16 -14.01 -1.02 -2.95
CA ALA A 16 -13.54 -1.85 -4.04
C ALA A 16 -12.55 -1.09 -4.93
N SER A 17 -11.40 -1.70 -5.19
CA SER A 17 -10.39 -1.19 -6.12
C SER A 17 -10.65 -1.70 -7.54
N LEU A 18 -9.80 -1.31 -8.50
CA LEU A 18 -9.87 -1.76 -9.89
C LEU A 18 -9.62 -3.28 -10.08
N GLY A 19 -9.11 -3.99 -9.06
CA GLY A 19 -8.85 -5.44 -9.14
C GLY A 19 -7.75 -5.85 -10.13
N LEU A 20 -6.79 -4.95 -10.41
CA LEU A 20 -5.70 -5.22 -11.37
C LEU A 20 -4.54 -6.03 -10.79
N VAL A 21 -4.41 -6.06 -9.47
CA VAL A 21 -3.35 -6.77 -8.73
C VAL A 21 -3.92 -7.39 -7.45
N ASP A 22 -3.28 -8.48 -6.99
CA ASP A 22 -3.74 -9.26 -5.84
C ASP A 22 -3.13 -8.79 -4.50
N PHE A 23 -2.59 -7.57 -4.45
CA PHE A 23 -1.97 -6.98 -3.26
C PHE A 23 -2.48 -5.57 -2.97
N ALA A 24 -2.36 -5.14 -1.73
CA ALA A 24 -2.62 -3.76 -1.32
C ALA A 24 -1.31 -2.96 -1.20
N ILE A 25 -1.40 -1.64 -1.36
CA ILE A 25 -0.25 -0.73 -1.33
C ILE A 25 -0.49 0.36 -0.28
N PHE A 26 0.53 0.63 0.53
CA PHE A 26 0.66 1.82 1.37
C PHE A 26 1.73 2.72 0.73
N PRO A 27 1.35 3.82 0.06
CA PRO A 27 2.29 4.68 -0.64
C PRO A 27 2.92 5.73 0.30
N HIS A 28 3.99 6.37 -0.16
CA HIS A 28 4.66 7.49 0.49
C HIS A 28 5.16 7.19 1.92
N LEU A 29 5.70 5.99 2.13
CA LEU A 29 6.26 5.58 3.41
C LEU A 29 7.35 6.57 3.87
N ASP A 30 7.20 7.07 5.09
CA ASP A 30 8.09 8.04 5.76
C ASP A 30 8.33 9.35 4.98
N HIS A 31 7.43 9.74 4.07
CA HIS A 31 7.56 10.97 3.30
C HIS A 31 7.40 12.23 4.18
N GLU A 32 8.30 13.22 4.05
CA GLU A 32 8.37 14.40 4.93
C GLU A 32 7.08 15.24 4.96
N ASN A 33 6.40 15.36 3.81
CA ASN A 33 5.12 16.08 3.70
C ASN A 33 3.90 15.25 4.14
N LEU A 34 4.08 13.98 4.49
CA LEU A 34 3.02 13.06 4.91
C LEU A 34 3.42 12.41 6.25
N PRO A 35 3.51 13.21 7.34
CA PRO A 35 4.07 12.76 8.62
C PRO A 35 3.29 11.61 9.29
N GLU A 36 2.06 11.33 8.83
CA GLU A 36 1.26 10.19 9.30
C GLU A 36 1.66 8.87 8.63
N ASN A 37 2.34 8.91 7.47
CA ASN A 37 2.70 7.74 6.66
C ASN A 37 3.94 7.01 7.19
N THR A 38 4.04 6.85 8.51
CA THR A 38 5.16 6.20 9.17
C THR A 38 5.15 4.68 8.99
N VAL A 39 6.30 4.03 9.21
CA VAL A 39 6.39 2.56 9.38
C VAL A 39 5.34 2.00 10.34
N ALA A 40 5.16 2.62 11.51
CA ALA A 40 4.19 2.15 12.50
C ALA A 40 2.75 2.27 12.00
N ALA A 41 2.44 3.28 11.18
CA ALA A 41 1.15 3.40 10.52
C ALA A 41 0.97 2.31 9.46
N ALA A 42 2.00 2.02 8.67
CA ALA A 42 1.98 0.91 7.71
C ALA A 42 1.76 -0.44 8.38
N GLU A 43 2.38 -0.71 9.53
CA GLU A 43 2.16 -1.94 10.30
C GLU A 43 0.71 -2.05 10.81
N ARG A 44 0.16 -0.97 11.38
CA ARG A 44 -1.25 -0.94 11.81
C ARG A 44 -2.22 -1.14 10.65
N TRP A 45 -1.95 -0.48 9.53
CA TRP A 45 -2.72 -0.64 8.30
C TRP A 45 -2.68 -2.09 7.79
N ALA A 46 -1.49 -2.68 7.76
CA ALA A 46 -1.29 -4.03 7.25
C ALA A 46 -2.04 -5.08 8.07
N ALA A 47 -2.10 -4.91 9.40
CA ALA A 47 -2.83 -5.80 10.30
C ALA A 47 -4.36 -5.83 10.05
N GLY A 48 -4.92 -4.78 9.43
CA GLY A 48 -6.35 -4.69 9.13
C GLY A 48 -6.76 -5.23 7.75
N ILE A 49 -5.81 -5.73 6.96
CA ILE A 49 -6.02 -6.13 5.57
C ILE A 49 -5.53 -7.57 5.39
N GLN A 50 -6.23 -8.37 4.59
CA GLN A 50 -5.83 -9.73 4.25
C GLN A 50 -5.02 -9.76 2.95
N GLY A 51 -4.16 -10.77 2.78
CA GLY A 51 -3.37 -10.97 1.56
C GLY A 51 -2.08 -10.14 1.50
N PRO A 52 -1.29 -10.24 0.41
CA PRO A 52 -0.01 -9.56 0.28
C PRO A 52 -0.15 -8.03 0.30
N LYS A 53 0.79 -7.36 0.94
CA LYS A 53 0.76 -5.90 1.12
C LYS A 53 2.17 -5.33 1.02
N TYR A 54 2.30 -4.21 0.33
CA TYR A 54 3.56 -3.50 0.19
C TYR A 54 3.43 -2.08 0.75
N ALA A 55 4.33 -1.70 1.65
CA ALA A 55 4.55 -0.30 1.99
C ALA A 55 5.77 0.19 1.23
N ILE A 56 5.63 1.25 0.46
CA ILE A 56 6.66 1.75 -0.46
C ILE A 56 6.84 3.26 -0.27
N ASP A 57 8.09 3.71 -0.37
CA ASP A 57 8.41 5.13 -0.46
C ASP A 57 8.34 5.64 -1.90
N ASP A 58 8.65 6.91 -2.10
CA ASP A 58 8.55 7.61 -3.38
C ASP A 58 9.64 7.21 -4.38
N GLN A 59 10.67 6.50 -3.91
CA GLN A 59 11.78 5.98 -4.73
C GLN A 59 11.63 4.48 -5.00
N THR A 60 10.42 3.94 -4.81
CA THR A 60 10.09 2.54 -5.00
C THR A 60 8.94 2.39 -6.01
N ALA A 61 9.08 1.43 -6.92
CA ALA A 61 8.03 1.01 -7.86
C ALA A 61 7.78 -0.51 -7.76
N ILE A 62 6.56 -0.93 -8.08
CA ILE A 62 6.19 -2.35 -8.17
C ILE A 62 5.85 -2.66 -9.63
N LYS A 63 6.62 -3.56 -10.24
CA LYS A 63 6.42 -4.04 -11.61
C LYS A 63 5.70 -5.38 -11.56
N VAL A 64 4.68 -5.54 -12.40
CA VAL A 64 3.93 -6.80 -12.55
C VAL A 64 3.94 -7.21 -14.01
N ILE A 65 4.52 -8.37 -14.32
CA ILE A 65 4.54 -8.96 -15.67
C ILE A 65 4.13 -10.43 -15.55
N ASP A 66 3.08 -10.84 -16.27
CA ASP A 66 2.57 -12.21 -16.27
C ASP A 66 2.36 -12.79 -14.85
N GLY A 67 1.84 -11.97 -13.94
CA GLY A 67 1.59 -12.32 -12.53
C GLY A 67 2.82 -12.31 -11.63
N THR A 68 4.01 -12.04 -12.16
CA THR A 68 5.25 -11.94 -11.37
C THR A 68 5.41 -10.54 -10.81
N VAL A 69 5.55 -10.42 -9.49
CA VAL A 69 5.76 -9.16 -8.77
C VAL A 69 7.25 -8.91 -8.54
N GLU A 70 7.75 -7.76 -8.97
CA GLU A 70 9.11 -7.28 -8.73
C GLU A 70 9.07 -5.89 -8.08
N VAL A 71 9.84 -5.70 -7.00
CA VAL A 71 10.03 -4.40 -6.37
C VAL A 71 11.32 -3.78 -6.88
N VAL A 72 11.23 -2.62 -7.52
CA VAL A 72 12.35 -1.83 -8.05
C VAL A 72 12.52 -0.60 -7.15
N SER A 73 13.67 -0.47 -6.48
CA SER A 73 13.83 0.54 -5.43
C SER A 73 15.25 1.12 -5.37
N GLU A 74 15.33 2.44 -5.18
CA GLU A 74 16.50 3.12 -4.63
C GLU A 74 16.28 3.59 -3.17
N GLY A 75 15.04 3.48 -2.69
CA GLY A 75 14.62 3.82 -1.33
C GLY A 75 14.33 2.60 -0.46
N HIS A 76 13.43 2.73 0.50
CA HIS A 76 13.02 1.68 1.42
C HIS A 76 11.54 1.29 1.29
N TRP A 77 11.29 0.01 1.55
CA TRP A 77 9.98 -0.60 1.44
C TRP A 77 9.84 -1.77 2.41
N ARG A 78 8.61 -2.22 2.63
CA ARG A 78 8.29 -3.40 3.43
C ARG A 78 7.22 -4.26 2.77
N HIS A 79 7.35 -5.57 2.93
CA HIS A 79 6.37 -6.56 2.49
C HIS A 79 5.74 -7.24 3.70
N PHE A 80 4.42 -7.36 3.70
CA PHE A 80 3.64 -8.06 4.74
C PHE A 80 2.85 -9.20 4.10
N THR A 81 3.04 -10.42 4.61
CA THR A 81 2.48 -11.66 4.03
C THR A 81 1.48 -12.39 4.94
N LEU A 82 1.12 -11.79 6.08
CA LEU A 82 0.15 -12.34 7.04
C LEU A 82 -1.18 -11.59 6.95
#